data_AF-A0A8J2QSP0-F1
#
_entry.id   AF-A0A8J2QSP0-F1
#
_cell.length_a   1.000
_cell.length_b   1.000
_cell.length_c   1.000
_cell.angle_alpha   90.00
_cell.angle_beta   90.00
_cell.angle_gamma   90.00
#
_symmetry.space_group_name_H-M   'P 1'
#
loop_
_entity.id
_entity.type
_entity.pdbx_description
1 polymer ?
#
loop_
_entity_poly.entity_id
_entity_poly.type
_entity_poly.pdbx_seq_one_letter_code
_entity_poly.pdbx_strand_id
1 'polypeptide(L)'
;MSERQVAALLLNRPQNLSIITTCNAVTYNCQDIYRDESDASRWSGLGSDPEEECGWCGGVALVGGRSGIFTSIPVTDQGGVWRHAIHLTQETRTTITQGNFEITQLIGWDEKRRLLYVIGTSGWPPPPVCLTCPGRMIEATSEPSTEEPEYDNSTSSVPAWPTSTVLPHVADENDSLPTACLYNRVIFSKNFSYYVQECLGPEPPAIFLCTSAGSRRAVLWDGAPLRQKFAALASPQAKVFRVEVQAQRSARVRLLLPPGLRDTDDLPLPLVLHLSSAPGSQLVTEQWAPRWGWYLAAARNFVVAEIDARGSGGQV
;
A
#
# COMPACT_ATOMS: atom_id res chain seq x y z
N MET A 1 25.69 2.73 -7.30
CA MET A 1 26.04 1.70 -6.32
C MET A 1 26.64 0.51 -7.05
N SER A 2 27.96 0.58 -7.26
CA SER A 2 28.74 -0.66 -7.41
C SER A 2 28.69 -1.42 -6.08
N GLU A 3 29.15 -2.67 -6.03
CA GLU A 3 29.25 -3.52 -4.81
C GLU A 3 30.04 -2.89 -3.64
N ARG A 4 30.47 -1.62 -3.77
CA ARG A 4 31.30 -0.88 -2.84
C ARG A 4 30.64 0.42 -2.36
N GLN A 5 29.33 0.59 -2.49
CA GLN A 5 28.62 1.75 -1.93
C GLN A 5 27.57 1.30 -0.92
N VAL A 6 27.48 2.03 0.19
CA VAL A 6 26.50 1.85 1.26
C VAL A 6 25.74 3.16 1.43
N ALA A 7 24.43 3.08 1.58
CA ALA A 7 23.60 4.22 1.97
C ALA A 7 23.27 4.09 3.46
N ALA A 8 23.33 5.19 4.20
CA ALA A 8 22.87 5.26 5.58
C ALA A 8 21.87 6.41 5.72
N LEU A 9 20.78 6.14 6.43
CA LEU A 9 19.87 7.15 6.93
C LEU A 9 20.27 7.47 8.37
N LEU A 10 20.71 8.69 8.61
CA LEU A 10 21.08 9.19 9.93
C LEU A 10 19.96 10.06 10.46
N LEU A 11 19.52 9.77 11.69
CA LEU A 11 18.51 10.55 12.40
C LEU A 11 19.12 11.09 13.69
N ASN A 12 19.00 12.39 13.93
CA ASN A 12 19.48 12.96 15.18
C ASN A 12 18.57 12.56 16.36
N ARG A 13 19.08 12.64 17.59
CA ARG A 13 18.32 12.24 18.79
C ARG A 13 16.99 12.99 18.99
N PRO A 14 16.88 14.31 18.73
CA PRO A 14 15.60 15.01 18.74
C PRO A 14 14.65 14.64 17.58
N GLN A 15 15.11 13.86 16.60
CA GLN A 15 14.37 13.40 15.42
C GLN A 15 13.82 14.53 14.54
N ASN A 16 14.43 15.71 14.56
CA ASN A 16 14.05 16.87 13.75
C ASN A 16 15.02 17.14 12.58
N LEU A 17 16.09 16.35 12.48
CA LEU A 17 17.07 16.36 11.39
C LEU A 17 17.36 14.92 10.94
N SER A 18 17.16 14.67 9.65
CA SER A 18 17.56 13.42 9.00
C SER A 18 18.45 13.68 7.79
N ILE A 19 19.42 12.80 7.57
CA ILE A 19 20.41 12.90 6.50
C ILE A 19 20.51 11.55 5.79
N ILE A 20 20.41 11.56 4.47
CA ILE A 20 20.77 10.39 3.65
C ILE A 20 22.20 10.61 3.17
N THR A 21 23.09 9.72 3.58
CA THR A 21 24.50 9.75 3.20
C THR A 21 24.87 8.51 2.41
N THR A 22 25.74 8.69 1.42
CA THR A 22 26.28 7.59 0.62
C THR A 22 27.77 7.48 0.85
N CYS A 23 28.22 6.31 1.28
CA CYS A 23 29.60 6.03 1.62
C CYS A 23 30.19 5.00 0.69
N ASN A 24 31.45 5.19 0.29
CA ASN A 24 32.22 4.13 -0.33
C ASN A 24 32.68 3.14 0.74
N ALA A 25 32.31 1.86 0.61
CA ALA A 25 32.60 0.80 1.57
C ALA A 25 34.10 0.48 1.71
N VAL A 26 34.93 0.87 0.74
CA VAL A 26 36.37 0.61 0.75
C VAL A 26 37.15 1.81 1.27
N THR A 27 36.83 3.02 0.80
CA THR A 27 37.57 4.23 1.18
C THR A 27 36.99 4.94 2.41
N TYR A 28 35.79 4.54 2.85
CA TYR A 28 35.01 5.21 3.89
C TYR A 28 34.72 6.69 3.61
N ASN A 29 34.87 7.13 2.36
CA ASN A 29 34.50 8.47 1.96
C ASN A 29 32.98 8.56 1.84
N CYS A 30 32.37 9.43 2.63
CA CYS A 30 30.93 9.63 2.70
C CYS A 30 30.54 11.00 2.16
N GLN A 31 29.44 11.05 1.42
CA GLN A 31 28.84 12.27 0.93
C GLN A 31 27.36 12.28 1.27
N ASP A 32 26.93 13.36 1.92
CA ASP A 32 25.53 13.63 2.19
C ASP A 32 24.83 14.04 0.90
N ILE A 33 23.79 13.29 0.53
CA ILE A 33 23.05 13.52 -0.72
C ILE A 33 21.67 14.14 -0.46
N TYR A 34 21.19 14.08 0.78
CA TYR A 34 19.92 14.70 1.17
C TYR A 34 19.89 15.02 2.66
N ARG A 35 19.22 16.12 3.00
CA ARG A 35 19.01 16.60 4.37
C ARG A 35 17.57 17.10 4.50
N ASP A 36 16.83 16.56 5.47
CA ASP A 36 15.54 17.08 5.93
C ASP A 36 15.71 17.60 7.36
N GLU A 37 15.59 18.92 7.51
CA GLU A 37 15.73 19.62 8.77
C GLU A 37 14.45 20.42 9.04
N SER A 38 13.99 20.40 10.28
CA SER A 38 12.82 21.14 10.73
C SER A 38 13.16 21.99 11.94
N ASP A 39 12.45 23.10 12.11
CA ASP A 39 12.64 24.06 13.21
C ASP A 39 12.08 23.53 14.57
N ALA A 40 12.21 22.21 14.81
CA ALA A 40 11.61 21.46 15.91
C ALA A 40 10.06 21.48 15.96
N SER A 41 9.41 22.02 14.92
CA SER A 41 7.94 22.05 14.79
C SER A 41 7.32 20.72 14.35
N ARG A 42 8.13 19.81 13.78
CA ARG A 42 7.74 18.47 13.37
C ARG A 42 8.91 17.50 13.51
N TRP A 43 8.63 16.21 13.39
CA TRP A 43 9.67 15.22 13.19
C TRP A 43 10.15 15.26 11.73
N SER A 44 11.39 14.86 11.50
CA SER A 44 11.89 14.65 10.14
C SER A 44 11.08 13.54 9.47
N GLY A 45 10.79 13.70 8.18
CA GLY A 45 9.88 12.81 7.46
C GLY A 45 10.49 11.48 7.04
N LEU A 46 11.75 11.19 7.40
CA LEU A 46 12.50 10.04 6.86
C LEU A 46 12.62 8.82 7.80
N GLY A 47 12.19 8.86 9.07
CA GLY A 47 12.28 7.69 10.00
C GLY A 47 10.96 6.93 10.16
N SER A 48 10.88 5.62 10.37
CA SER A 48 11.81 4.54 10.79
C SER A 48 11.44 3.20 10.10
N ASP A 49 11.99 2.05 10.54
CA ASP A 49 11.74 0.69 10.01
C ASP A 49 10.26 0.30 9.79
N PRO A 50 9.97 -0.62 8.85
CA PRO A 50 8.63 -1.09 8.56
C PRO A 50 8.18 -2.08 9.65
N GLU A 51 7.69 -1.59 10.78
CA GLU A 51 6.72 -2.38 11.53
C GLU A 51 5.39 -2.36 10.76
N GLU A 52 4.77 -3.55 10.62
CA GLU A 52 3.62 -3.84 9.75
C GLU A 52 2.38 -2.95 9.97
N GLU A 53 2.33 -2.11 11.01
CA GLU A 53 1.15 -1.31 11.38
C GLU A 53 1.37 0.20 11.51
N CYS A 54 2.59 0.74 11.31
CA CYS A 54 2.73 2.20 11.31
C CYS A 54 2.59 2.77 9.90
N GLY A 55 1.42 3.33 9.61
CA GLY A 55 1.10 4.07 8.37
C GLY A 55 1.99 5.28 8.06
N TRP A 56 3.05 5.51 8.85
CA TRP A 56 4.02 6.61 8.72
C TRP A 56 5.48 6.14 8.65
N CYS A 57 5.80 4.90 9.04
CA CYS A 57 7.17 4.36 8.95
C CYS A 57 7.45 3.62 7.64
N GLY A 58 6.58 3.69 6.64
CA GLY A 58 6.78 3.09 5.32
C GLY A 58 7.89 3.74 4.46
N GLY A 59 8.81 4.48 5.08
CA GLY A 59 9.89 5.23 4.42
C GLY A 59 11.11 4.36 4.07
N VAL A 60 10.89 3.16 3.51
CA VAL A 60 12.02 2.35 3.02
C VAL A 60 12.63 3.08 1.83
N ALA A 61 13.86 3.59 2.02
CA ALA A 61 14.67 4.06 0.91
C ALA A 61 15.13 2.84 0.09
N LEU A 62 14.84 2.82 -1.20
CA LEU A 62 15.29 1.77 -2.12
C LEU A 62 16.61 2.18 -2.76
N VAL A 63 17.62 1.32 -2.65
CA VAL A 63 18.91 1.52 -3.29
C VAL A 63 18.84 0.96 -4.72
N GLY A 64 18.79 1.85 -5.71
CA GLY A 64 18.61 1.52 -7.12
C GLY A 64 19.91 1.22 -7.87
N GLY A 65 20.93 0.65 -7.23
CA GLY A 65 22.19 0.37 -7.92
C GLY A 65 22.84 1.68 -8.40
N ARG A 66 23.21 1.77 -9.68
CA ARG A 66 23.77 3.01 -10.27
C ARG A 66 22.73 4.11 -10.44
N SER A 67 21.44 3.79 -10.41
CA SER A 67 20.39 4.79 -10.58
C SER A 67 20.33 5.77 -9.42
N GLY A 68 20.75 5.41 -8.20
CA GLY A 68 20.69 6.31 -7.03
C GLY A 68 19.79 5.72 -5.94
N ILE A 69 19.15 6.59 -5.16
CA ILE A 69 18.25 6.22 -4.06
C ILE A 69 16.84 6.69 -4.38
N PHE A 70 15.85 5.85 -4.13
CA PHE A 70 14.44 6.21 -4.18
C PHE A 70 13.89 6.29 -2.76
N THR A 71 13.18 7.34 -2.42
CA THR A 71 12.52 7.48 -1.12
C THR A 71 11.23 8.27 -1.28
N SER A 72 10.40 8.37 -0.25
CA SER A 72 9.25 9.26 -0.23
C SER A 72 9.50 10.42 0.73
N ILE A 73 9.10 11.63 0.36
CA ILE A 73 9.20 12.82 1.22
C ILE A 73 7.96 13.68 1.09
N PRO A 74 7.64 14.52 2.11
CA PRO A 74 6.60 15.52 1.98
C PRO A 74 6.95 16.55 0.89
N VAL A 75 6.03 16.75 -0.05
CA VAL A 75 6.09 17.74 -1.12
C VAL A 75 4.82 18.59 -1.05
N THR A 76 4.98 19.91 -1.11
CA THR A 76 3.86 20.86 -1.14
C THR A 76 3.27 20.91 -2.55
N ASP A 77 1.96 20.68 -2.67
CA ASP A 77 1.20 20.78 -3.92
C ASP A 77 -0.07 21.64 -3.72
N GLN A 78 -0.83 21.89 -4.79
CA GLN A 78 -2.02 22.75 -4.84
C GLN A 78 -3.15 22.23 -3.94
N GLY A 79 -3.04 22.47 -2.64
CA GLY A 79 -4.06 22.15 -1.64
C GLY A 79 -3.54 21.40 -0.41
N GLY A 80 -2.26 21.03 -0.34
CA GLY A 80 -1.73 20.30 0.82
C GLY A 80 -0.27 19.91 0.72
N VAL A 81 0.21 19.22 1.76
CA VAL A 81 1.54 18.60 1.79
C VAL A 81 1.32 17.10 1.75
N TRP A 82 1.83 16.46 0.70
CA TRP A 82 1.62 15.04 0.42
C TRP A 82 2.96 14.33 0.33
N ARG A 83 3.06 13.07 0.78
CA ARG A 83 4.27 12.29 0.55
C ARG A 83 4.32 11.78 -0.87
N HIS A 84 5.37 12.14 -1.58
CA HIS A 84 5.60 11.75 -2.96
C HIS A 84 6.92 11.02 -3.12
N ALA A 85 6.98 10.10 -4.08
CA ALA A 85 8.19 9.38 -4.42
C ALA A 85 9.18 10.34 -5.10
N ILE A 86 10.43 10.27 -4.66
CA ILE A 86 11.53 11.06 -5.18
C ILE A 86 12.71 10.17 -5.54
N HIS A 87 13.48 10.66 -6.49
CA HIS A 87 14.75 10.10 -6.92
C HIS A 87 15.89 11.00 -6.45
N LEU A 88 16.85 10.44 -5.75
CA LEU A 88 18.01 11.12 -5.19
C LEU A 88 19.29 10.54 -5.81
N THR A 89 20.10 11.44 -6.36
CA THR A 89 21.47 11.15 -6.77
C THR A 89 22.44 12.03 -5.97
N GLN A 90 23.74 11.94 -6.24
CA GLN A 90 24.73 12.83 -5.60
C GLN A 90 24.59 14.30 -6.01
N GLU A 91 23.94 14.56 -7.15
CA GLU A 91 23.87 15.89 -7.75
C GLU A 91 22.44 16.42 -7.85
N THR A 92 21.46 15.51 -7.97
CA THR A 92 20.09 15.87 -8.30
C THR A 92 19.08 15.25 -7.35
N ARG A 93 18.02 16.03 -7.11
CA ARG A 93 16.78 15.59 -6.49
C ARG A 93 15.66 15.78 -7.49
N THR A 94 14.98 14.70 -7.86
CA THR A 94 13.89 14.71 -8.83
C THR A 94 12.63 14.14 -8.19
N THR A 95 11.53 14.89 -8.26
CA THR A 95 10.22 14.40 -7.83
C THR A 95 9.63 13.50 -8.92
N ILE A 96 9.19 12.30 -8.55
CA ILE A 96 8.66 11.29 -9.49
C ILE A 96 7.14 11.36 -9.54
N THR A 97 6.48 11.53 -8.39
CA THR A 97 5.01 11.60 -8.27
C THR A 97 4.57 12.97 -7.77
N GLN A 98 3.39 13.41 -8.19
CA GLN A 98 2.76 14.67 -7.77
C GLN A 98 1.24 14.55 -7.88
N GLY A 99 0.51 15.37 -7.13
CA GLY A 99 -0.96 15.34 -7.07
C GLY A 99 -1.50 15.17 -5.66
N ASN A 100 -2.84 15.10 -5.57
CA ASN A 100 -3.61 15.04 -4.34
C ASN A 100 -3.76 13.60 -3.82
N PHE A 101 -2.63 12.89 -3.68
CA PHE A 101 -2.56 11.54 -3.12
C PHE A 101 -1.21 11.35 -2.43
N GLU A 102 -1.11 10.31 -1.59
CA GLU A 102 0.08 10.03 -0.79
C GLU A 102 0.67 8.66 -1.14
N ILE A 103 1.99 8.60 -1.29
CA ILE A 103 2.75 7.34 -1.40
C ILE A 103 2.93 6.76 0.00
N THR A 104 2.28 5.62 0.24
CA THR A 104 2.32 4.88 1.50
C THR A 104 3.50 3.91 1.56
N GLN A 105 3.91 3.34 0.42
CA GLN A 105 4.98 2.34 0.38
C GLN A 105 5.74 2.36 -0.95
N LEU A 106 7.06 2.22 -0.87
CA LEU A 106 7.91 1.89 -2.01
C LEU A 106 8.16 0.38 -2.00
N ILE A 107 7.80 -0.31 -3.09
CA ILE A 107 7.85 -1.78 -3.17
C ILE A 107 9.16 -2.26 -3.76
N GLY A 108 9.63 -1.63 -4.84
CA GLY A 108 10.88 -2.02 -5.45
C GLY A 108 11.22 -1.25 -6.73
N TRP A 109 12.48 -1.32 -7.14
CA TRP A 109 13.02 -0.70 -8.34
C TRP A 109 13.54 -1.77 -9.31
N ASP A 110 12.91 -1.88 -10.48
CA ASP A 110 13.41 -2.70 -11.58
C ASP A 110 14.38 -1.87 -12.44
N GLU A 111 15.68 -2.05 -12.22
CA GLU A 111 16.74 -1.33 -12.94
C GLU A 111 16.73 -1.65 -14.44
N LYS A 112 16.34 -2.86 -14.85
CA LYS A 112 16.34 -3.27 -16.27
C LYS A 112 15.23 -2.56 -17.04
N ARG A 113 14.04 -2.48 -16.46
CA ARG A 113 12.87 -1.84 -17.07
C ARG A 113 12.70 -0.37 -16.70
N ARG A 114 13.49 0.12 -15.74
CA ARG A 114 13.40 1.47 -15.16
C ARG A 114 12.03 1.79 -14.57
N LEU A 115 11.47 0.82 -13.84
CA LEU A 115 10.15 0.93 -13.22
C LEU A 115 10.28 0.97 -11.69
N LEU A 116 9.65 1.97 -11.08
CA LEU A 116 9.47 2.07 -9.64
C LEU A 116 8.05 1.58 -9.28
N TYR A 117 7.97 0.53 -8.47
CA TYR A 117 6.71 -0.01 -7.97
C TYR A 117 6.39 0.60 -6.59
N VAL A 118 5.18 1.12 -6.44
CA VAL A 118 4.74 1.86 -5.25
C VAL A 118 3.29 1.54 -4.89
N ILE A 119 2.89 1.79 -3.65
CA ILE A 119 1.51 1.78 -3.17
C ILE A 119 1.18 3.16 -2.61
N GLY A 120 -0.01 3.68 -2.91
CA GLY A 120 -0.48 4.95 -2.37
C GLY A 120 -1.99 4.98 -2.14
N THR A 121 -2.47 6.09 -1.60
CA THR A 121 -3.88 6.34 -1.27
C THR A 121 -4.75 6.54 -2.53
N SER A 122 -6.08 6.52 -2.36
CA SER A 122 -7.02 6.82 -3.45
C SER A 122 -6.79 8.22 -4.04
N GLY A 123 -7.08 8.41 -5.33
CA GLY A 123 -6.86 9.68 -6.03
C GLY A 123 -5.70 9.66 -7.03
N TRP A 124 -5.11 8.48 -7.26
CA TRP A 124 -4.20 8.25 -8.37
C TRP A 124 -4.83 8.69 -9.70
N PRO A 125 -4.04 9.29 -10.60
CA PRO A 125 -4.49 9.43 -11.97
C PRO A 125 -4.85 8.04 -12.56
N PRO A 126 -5.77 7.98 -13.54
CA PRO A 126 -6.13 6.74 -14.24
C PRO A 126 -4.89 5.97 -14.75
N PRO A 127 -5.00 4.64 -15.01
CA PRO A 127 -3.91 3.65 -14.93
C PRO A 127 -2.59 4.05 -15.62
N PRO A 128 -1.46 3.55 -15.09
CA PRO A 128 -0.25 4.32 -14.89
C PRO A 128 0.43 4.70 -16.20
N VAL A 129 0.40 6.00 -16.51
CA VAL A 129 1.44 6.61 -17.33
C VAL A 129 2.76 6.37 -16.60
N CYS A 130 3.67 5.62 -17.21
CA CYS A 130 5.00 5.38 -16.67
C CYS A 130 5.72 6.71 -16.45
N LEU A 131 5.76 7.18 -15.21
CA LEU A 131 6.36 8.47 -14.83
C LEU A 131 7.89 8.50 -15.02
N THR A 132 8.53 7.33 -15.12
CA THR A 132 9.99 7.18 -15.27
C THR A 132 10.44 6.73 -16.66
N CYS A 133 9.54 6.56 -17.63
CA CYS A 133 9.90 6.10 -18.97
C CYS A 133 10.32 7.29 -19.85
N PRO A 134 11.55 7.34 -20.37
CA PRO A 134 11.86 8.26 -21.45
C PRO A 134 11.20 7.75 -22.75
N GLY A 135 10.23 8.53 -23.28
CA GLY A 135 9.85 8.45 -24.70
C GLY A 135 8.61 7.64 -25.07
N ARG A 136 7.44 7.86 -24.46
CA ARG A 136 6.16 7.39 -25.05
C ARG A 136 5.15 8.52 -25.21
N MET A 137 5.31 9.29 -26.28
CA MET A 137 4.13 9.75 -27.02
C MET A 137 3.77 8.63 -28.00
N ILE A 138 2.50 8.21 -28.03
CA ILE A 138 1.69 8.00 -29.24
C ILE A 138 0.31 7.44 -28.83
N GLU A 139 -0.66 7.97 -29.56
CA GLU A 139 -2.11 7.87 -29.52
C GLU A 139 -2.70 6.48 -29.32
N ALA A 140 -3.81 6.46 -28.60
CA ALA A 140 -4.72 5.33 -28.55
C ALA A 140 -5.42 5.19 -29.91
N THR A 141 -5.06 4.16 -30.67
CA THR A 141 -5.95 3.47 -31.63
C THR A 141 -5.24 2.21 -32.10
N SER A 142 -5.74 1.05 -31.70
CA SER A 142 -6.02 -0.13 -32.55
C SER A 142 -6.26 -1.38 -31.72
N GLU A 143 -7.16 -2.19 -32.24
CA GLU A 143 -7.87 -3.35 -31.71
C GLU A 143 -6.95 -4.55 -31.34
N PRO A 144 -7.45 -5.53 -30.55
CA PRO A 144 -6.66 -6.70 -30.16
C PRO A 144 -6.63 -7.76 -31.28
N SER A 145 -5.45 -8.05 -31.81
CA SER A 145 -5.21 -9.26 -32.60
C SER A 145 -4.98 -10.45 -31.66
N THR A 146 -5.88 -11.43 -31.74
CA THR A 146 -5.79 -12.77 -31.15
C THR A 146 -4.69 -13.60 -31.82
N GLU A 147 -3.66 -13.97 -31.06
CA GLU A 147 -2.80 -15.13 -31.35
C GLU A 147 -2.46 -15.83 -30.03
N GLU A 148 -3.07 -16.99 -29.80
CA GLU A 148 -2.67 -17.95 -28.75
C GLU A 148 -1.51 -18.82 -29.29
N PRO A 149 -0.47 -19.11 -28.50
CA PRO A 149 0.45 -20.18 -28.83
C PRO A 149 0.00 -21.51 -28.19
N GLU A 150 -0.15 -22.54 -29.04
CA GLU A 150 -0.32 -23.95 -28.69
C GLU A 150 0.74 -24.43 -27.68
N TYR A 151 0.30 -25.12 -26.63
CA TYR A 151 1.19 -25.79 -25.67
C TYR A 151 1.37 -27.26 -26.08
N ASP A 152 2.57 -27.60 -26.51
CA ASP A 152 2.93 -28.98 -26.84
C ASP A 152 3.01 -29.82 -25.56
N ASN A 153 2.25 -30.92 -25.51
CA ASN A 153 2.28 -31.83 -24.37
C ASN A 153 3.59 -32.63 -24.41
N SER A 154 4.34 -32.62 -23.32
CA SER A 154 5.46 -33.53 -23.13
C SER A 154 5.60 -33.83 -21.65
N THR A 155 4.92 -34.91 -21.27
CA THR A 155 4.95 -35.52 -19.94
C THR A 155 6.35 -36.08 -19.68
N SER A 156 7.08 -35.48 -18.74
CA SER A 156 8.30 -36.05 -18.17
C SER A 156 8.16 -36.07 -16.66
N SER A 157 8.08 -37.28 -16.12
CA SER A 157 7.98 -37.66 -14.71
C SER A 157 9.01 -36.96 -13.81
N VAL A 158 8.53 -36.25 -12.77
CA VAL A 158 9.32 -35.68 -11.67
C VAL A 158 8.73 -36.19 -10.34
N PRO A 159 9.54 -36.47 -9.29
CA PRO A 159 9.08 -37.19 -8.10
C PRO A 159 8.04 -36.41 -7.29
N ALA A 160 7.12 -37.15 -6.66
CA ALA A 160 6.02 -36.63 -5.85
C ALA A 160 6.51 -35.92 -4.58
N TRP A 161 6.62 -34.60 -4.65
CA TRP A 161 6.41 -33.72 -3.50
C TRP A 161 4.89 -33.47 -3.39
N PRO A 162 4.31 -33.15 -2.22
CA PRO A 162 2.92 -32.73 -2.17
C PRO A 162 2.80 -31.42 -2.95
N THR A 163 2.38 -31.53 -4.21
CA THR A 163 2.16 -30.40 -5.10
C THR A 163 1.03 -29.59 -4.48
N SER A 164 1.37 -28.44 -3.88
CA SER A 164 0.41 -27.35 -3.81
C SER A 164 0.03 -27.07 -5.27
N THR A 165 -1.15 -27.54 -5.68
CA THR A 165 -1.67 -27.35 -7.03
C THR A 165 -1.94 -25.87 -7.22
N VAL A 166 -0.92 -25.15 -7.65
CA VAL A 166 -1.02 -23.78 -8.15
C VAL A 166 -1.67 -23.89 -9.52
N LEU A 167 -3.00 -23.85 -9.57
CA LEU A 167 -3.75 -23.89 -10.82
C LEU A 167 -3.73 -22.52 -11.48
N PRO A 168 -3.54 -22.45 -12.81
CA PRO A 168 -3.75 -21.21 -13.51
C PRO A 168 -5.20 -20.76 -13.35
N HIS A 169 -5.41 -19.51 -12.96
CA HIS A 169 -6.76 -18.98 -12.78
C HIS A 169 -7.32 -18.53 -14.14
N VAL A 170 -8.45 -19.10 -14.51
CA VAL A 170 -9.31 -18.61 -15.59
C VAL A 170 -10.56 -18.08 -14.89
N ALA A 171 -10.90 -16.81 -15.12
CA ALA A 171 -12.05 -16.18 -14.49
C ALA A 171 -13.35 -16.76 -15.09
N ASP A 172 -14.06 -17.55 -14.30
CA ASP A 172 -15.39 -18.08 -14.62
C ASP A 172 -16.50 -17.25 -13.97
N GLU A 173 -17.73 -17.29 -14.50
CA GLU A 173 -18.88 -16.55 -13.94
C GLU A 173 -19.25 -16.95 -12.50
N ASN A 174 -18.77 -18.10 -12.02
CA ASN A 174 -18.99 -18.60 -10.65
C ASN A 174 -17.75 -18.45 -9.76
N ASP A 175 -16.81 -17.60 -10.16
CA ASP A 175 -15.57 -17.41 -9.43
C ASP A 175 -15.85 -16.73 -8.09
N SER A 176 -15.53 -17.43 -7.01
CA SER A 176 -15.81 -16.94 -5.66
C SER A 176 -14.81 -15.86 -5.23
N LEU A 177 -13.79 -15.52 -6.03
CA LEU A 177 -12.74 -14.58 -5.62
C LEU A 177 -13.27 -13.19 -5.22
N PRO A 178 -12.52 -12.47 -4.36
CA PRO A 178 -12.92 -11.13 -3.96
C PRO A 178 -13.03 -10.20 -5.17
N THR A 179 -14.20 -9.57 -5.25
CA THR A 179 -14.56 -8.69 -6.38
C THR A 179 -13.89 -7.33 -6.28
N ALA A 180 -13.70 -6.84 -5.05
CA ALA A 180 -12.99 -5.60 -4.74
C ALA A 180 -11.73 -5.87 -3.90
N CYS A 181 -10.62 -5.26 -4.28
CA CYS A 181 -9.36 -5.33 -3.56
C CYS A 181 -8.76 -3.95 -3.33
N LEU A 182 -9.12 -3.32 -2.22
CA LEU A 182 -8.77 -1.93 -1.92
C LEU A 182 -7.60 -1.80 -0.93
N TYR A 183 -7.25 -2.88 -0.23
CA TYR A 183 -6.06 -2.93 0.62
C TYR A 183 -5.14 -4.05 0.14
N ASN A 184 -3.95 -3.68 -0.31
CA ASN A 184 -3.03 -4.59 -1.00
C ASN A 184 -1.67 -4.62 -0.30
N ARG A 185 -1.07 -5.81 -0.22
CA ARG A 185 0.36 -5.99 0.02
C ARG A 185 0.96 -6.73 -1.17
N VAL A 186 2.11 -6.26 -1.65
CA VAL A 186 2.74 -6.78 -2.88
C VAL A 186 4.17 -7.20 -2.60
N ILE A 187 4.53 -8.41 -3.02
CA ILE A 187 5.87 -8.98 -2.84
C ILE A 187 6.41 -9.42 -4.20
N PHE A 188 7.45 -8.75 -4.71
CA PHE A 188 8.03 -9.08 -6.00
C PHE A 188 9.03 -10.24 -5.93
N SER A 189 9.09 -11.01 -7.00
CA SER A 189 10.23 -11.88 -7.32
C SER A 189 11.51 -11.05 -7.49
N LYS A 190 12.68 -11.66 -7.24
CA LYS A 190 13.99 -10.97 -7.28
C LYS A 190 14.28 -10.22 -8.60
N ASN A 191 13.68 -10.66 -9.71
CA ASN A 191 13.87 -10.09 -11.04
C ASN A 191 12.67 -9.28 -11.55
N PHE A 192 11.68 -8.99 -10.68
CA PHE A 192 10.47 -8.25 -11.02
C PHE A 192 9.62 -8.84 -12.16
N SER A 193 9.74 -10.14 -12.43
CA SER A 193 8.93 -10.80 -13.48
C SER A 193 7.54 -11.21 -13.00
N TYR A 194 7.44 -11.60 -11.73
CA TYR A 194 6.21 -11.95 -11.03
C TYR A 194 6.13 -11.25 -9.68
N TYR A 195 4.93 -11.13 -9.15
CA TYR A 195 4.69 -10.72 -7.77
C TYR A 195 3.55 -11.52 -7.13
N VAL A 196 3.63 -11.67 -5.82
CA VAL A 196 2.52 -12.13 -4.99
C VAL A 196 1.70 -10.92 -4.58
N GLN A 197 0.41 -10.93 -4.91
CA GLN A 197 -0.57 -9.95 -4.43
C GLN A 197 -1.35 -10.56 -3.28
N GLU A 198 -1.18 -10.01 -2.10
CA GLU A 198 -2.05 -10.28 -0.97
C GLU A 198 -3.14 -9.21 -0.95
N CYS A 199 -4.34 -9.62 -1.36
CA CYS A 199 -5.54 -8.83 -1.21
C CYS A 199 -6.01 -8.96 0.23
N LEU A 200 -5.92 -7.90 1.02
CA LEU A 200 -6.22 -7.95 2.45
C LEU A 200 -7.54 -7.29 2.83
N GLY A 201 -8.31 -6.77 1.86
CA GLY A 201 -9.61 -6.18 2.12
C GLY A 201 -10.21 -5.41 0.94
N PRO A 202 -11.50 -5.01 1.03
CA PRO A 202 -12.34 -5.05 2.24
C PRO A 202 -13.02 -6.40 2.51
N GLU A 203 -13.03 -7.31 1.54
CA GLU A 203 -13.51 -8.68 1.72
C GLU A 203 -12.44 -9.55 2.43
N PRO A 204 -12.80 -10.74 2.96
CA PRO A 204 -11.82 -11.63 3.55
C PRO A 204 -10.65 -11.89 2.59
N PRO A 205 -9.40 -11.96 3.10
CA PRO A 205 -8.23 -11.91 2.24
C PRO A 205 -8.18 -12.99 1.16
N ALA A 206 -7.40 -12.74 0.11
CA ALA A 206 -7.05 -13.72 -0.91
C ALA A 206 -5.63 -13.42 -1.41
N ILE A 207 -4.93 -14.44 -1.89
CA ILE A 207 -3.54 -14.35 -2.32
C ILE A 207 -3.40 -14.86 -3.75
N PHE A 208 -2.81 -14.04 -4.60
CA PHE A 208 -2.64 -14.31 -6.02
C PHE A 208 -1.18 -14.25 -6.42
N LEU A 209 -0.80 -15.09 -7.38
CA LEU A 209 0.44 -14.93 -8.13
C LEU A 209 0.11 -14.18 -9.42
N CYS A 210 0.80 -13.06 -9.67
CA CYS A 210 0.57 -12.18 -10.81
C CYS A 210 1.85 -12.00 -11.62
N THR A 211 1.69 -11.75 -12.93
CA THR A 211 2.80 -11.25 -13.76
C THR A 211 3.08 -9.79 -13.44
N SER A 212 4.27 -9.30 -13.78
CA SER A 212 4.60 -7.88 -13.67
C SER A 212 3.66 -6.94 -14.45
N ALA A 213 2.89 -7.45 -15.42
CA ALA A 213 1.90 -6.70 -16.17
C ALA A 213 0.52 -6.63 -15.49
N GLY A 214 0.36 -7.30 -14.35
CA GLY A 214 -0.89 -7.32 -13.58
C GLY A 214 -1.81 -8.50 -13.87
N SER A 215 -1.47 -9.36 -14.83
CA SER A 215 -2.29 -10.55 -15.15
C SER A 215 -2.15 -11.59 -14.04
N ARG A 216 -3.29 -12.01 -13.46
CA ARG A 216 -3.34 -13.12 -12.51
C ARG A 216 -2.89 -14.40 -13.21
N ARG A 217 -1.89 -15.07 -12.66
CA ARG A 217 -1.38 -16.35 -13.15
C ARG A 217 -1.95 -17.49 -12.36
N ALA A 218 -2.11 -17.36 -11.05
CA ALA A 218 -2.65 -18.40 -10.21
C ALA A 218 -3.24 -17.85 -8.92
N VAL A 219 -4.14 -18.64 -8.32
CA VAL A 219 -4.61 -18.41 -6.95
C VAL A 219 -3.74 -19.22 -6.01
N LEU A 220 -3.05 -18.53 -5.09
CA LEU A 220 -2.27 -19.19 -4.03
C LEU A 220 -3.16 -19.49 -2.82
N TRP A 221 -4.14 -18.63 -2.56
CA TRP A 221 -5.18 -18.83 -1.54
C TRP A 221 -6.44 -18.02 -1.87
N ASP A 222 -7.61 -18.65 -1.88
CA ASP A 222 -8.88 -18.05 -2.35
C ASP A 222 -9.75 -17.45 -1.23
N GLY A 223 -9.36 -17.64 0.03
CA GLY A 223 -10.13 -17.21 1.19
C GLY A 223 -11.49 -17.88 1.40
N ALA A 224 -11.82 -18.92 0.63
CA ALA A 224 -13.17 -19.49 0.62
C ALA A 224 -13.65 -20.01 2.00
N PRO A 225 -12.83 -20.74 2.79
CA PRO A 225 -13.25 -21.20 4.12
C PRO A 225 -13.60 -20.04 5.06
N LEU A 226 -12.87 -18.92 4.94
CA LEU A 226 -13.08 -17.74 5.77
C LEU A 226 -14.33 -16.98 5.34
N ARG A 227 -14.53 -16.81 4.03
CA ARG A 227 -15.73 -16.19 3.45
C ARG A 227 -16.98 -16.97 3.82
N GLN A 228 -16.97 -18.29 3.70
CA GLN A 228 -18.09 -19.13 4.09
C GLN A 228 -18.42 -18.99 5.58
N LYS A 229 -17.40 -18.99 6.44
CA LYS A 229 -17.59 -18.85 7.90
C LYS A 229 -18.19 -17.48 8.27
N PHE A 230 -17.70 -16.39 7.68
CA PHE A 230 -18.19 -15.05 7.97
C PHE A 230 -19.52 -14.73 7.29
N ALA A 231 -19.82 -15.34 6.14
CA ALA A 231 -21.13 -15.23 5.48
C ALA A 231 -22.26 -15.84 6.34
N ALA A 232 -21.95 -16.84 7.18
CA ALA A 232 -22.90 -17.41 8.13
C ALA A 232 -23.14 -16.52 9.37
N LEU A 233 -22.36 -15.45 9.56
CA LEU A 233 -22.49 -14.53 10.69
C LEU A 233 -23.22 -13.25 10.26
N ALA A 234 -24.02 -12.70 11.18
CA ALA A 234 -24.60 -11.38 11.01
C ALA A 234 -23.48 -10.32 11.13
N SER A 235 -23.04 -9.79 9.98
CA SER A 235 -21.97 -8.79 9.92
C SER A 235 -22.51 -7.38 10.24
N PRO A 236 -21.72 -6.55 10.94
CA PRO A 236 -22.10 -5.18 11.23
C PRO A 236 -22.09 -4.34 9.94
N GLN A 237 -22.95 -3.32 9.91
CA GLN A 237 -22.99 -2.37 8.79
C GLN A 237 -21.90 -1.31 9.02
N ALA A 238 -20.92 -1.24 8.13
CA ALA A 238 -19.88 -0.23 8.18
C ALA A 238 -20.32 1.03 7.40
N LYS A 239 -20.35 2.19 8.06
CA LYS A 239 -20.56 3.50 7.42
C LYS A 239 -19.31 4.33 7.58
N VAL A 240 -18.68 4.71 6.47
CA VAL A 240 -17.50 5.58 6.46
C VAL A 240 -17.89 6.95 5.94
N PHE A 241 -17.55 8.00 6.69
CA PHE A 241 -17.83 9.38 6.32
C PHE A 241 -16.78 10.33 6.89
N ARG A 242 -16.83 11.59 6.45
CA ARG A 242 -15.98 12.66 6.98
C ARG A 242 -16.79 13.60 7.86
N VAL A 243 -16.17 14.04 8.94
CA VAL A 243 -16.75 15.05 9.85
C VAL A 243 -15.80 16.24 9.90
N GLU A 244 -16.30 17.43 9.60
CA GLU A 244 -15.53 18.66 9.80
C GLU A 244 -15.42 18.95 11.30
N VAL A 245 -14.19 18.95 11.81
CA VAL A 245 -13.91 19.19 13.25
C VAL A 245 -13.52 20.64 13.47
N GLN A 246 -12.83 21.24 12.50
CA GLN A 246 -12.41 22.64 12.47
C GLN A 246 -12.41 23.12 11.01
N ALA A 247 -12.42 24.44 10.80
CA ALA A 247 -12.35 25.02 9.46
C ALA A 247 -11.21 24.39 8.63
N GLN A 248 -11.57 23.81 7.48
CA GLN A 248 -10.65 23.12 6.55
C GLN A 248 -9.95 21.88 7.13
N ARG A 249 -10.51 21.26 8.19
CA ARG A 249 -10.00 20.04 8.81
C ARG A 249 -11.12 19.03 9.03
N SER A 250 -11.03 17.93 8.30
CA SER A 250 -11.98 16.81 8.42
C SER A 250 -11.31 15.60 9.07
N ALA A 251 -12.05 14.91 9.94
CA ALA A 251 -11.68 13.59 10.45
C ALA A 251 -12.40 12.52 9.65
N ARG A 252 -11.72 11.40 9.36
CA ARG A 252 -12.35 10.22 8.73
C ARG A 252 -12.91 9.33 9.84
N VAL A 253 -14.17 8.95 9.72
CA VAL A 253 -14.90 8.19 10.73
C VAL A 253 -15.46 6.93 10.10
N ARG A 254 -15.34 5.80 10.80
CA ARG A 254 -16.08 4.57 10.52
C ARG A 254 -17.00 4.25 11.69
N LEU A 255 -18.28 4.10 11.41
CA LEU A 255 -19.25 3.53 12.33
C LEU A 255 -19.49 2.06 11.97
N LEU A 256 -19.32 1.18 12.95
CA LEU A 256 -19.82 -0.19 12.90
C LEU A 256 -21.16 -0.22 13.63
N LEU A 257 -22.23 -0.43 12.87
CA LEU A 257 -23.58 -0.51 13.37
C LEU A 257 -23.99 -1.97 13.54
N PRO A 258 -24.78 -2.31 14.57
CA PRO A 258 -25.32 -3.66 14.71
C PRO A 258 -26.08 -4.14 13.46
N PRO A 259 -26.06 -5.45 13.18
CA PRO A 259 -26.79 -6.02 12.06
C PRO A 259 -28.29 -5.71 12.16
N GLY A 260 -28.89 -5.24 11.07
CA GLY A 260 -30.32 -4.94 11.02
C GLY A 260 -30.77 -3.61 11.66
N LEU A 261 -29.87 -2.84 12.29
CA LEU A 261 -30.18 -1.49 12.76
C LEU A 261 -30.48 -0.58 11.57
N ARG A 262 -31.63 0.10 11.61
CA ARG A 262 -32.04 1.08 10.60
C ARG A 262 -31.90 2.49 11.16
N ASP A 263 -31.68 3.46 10.28
CA ASP A 263 -31.56 4.87 10.67
C ASP A 263 -32.85 5.45 11.28
N THR A 264 -33.99 4.78 11.11
CA THR A 264 -35.30 5.14 11.68
C THR A 264 -35.58 4.52 13.04
N ASP A 265 -34.72 3.63 13.52
CA ASP A 265 -34.98 2.92 14.78
C ASP A 265 -34.63 3.83 15.97
N ASP A 266 -35.62 4.15 16.81
CA ASP A 266 -35.45 4.92 18.05
C ASP A 266 -35.00 4.02 19.23
N LEU A 267 -33.99 3.18 19.01
CA LEU A 267 -33.41 2.31 20.04
C LEU A 267 -32.10 2.91 20.57
N PRO A 268 -32.03 3.33 21.85
CA PRO A 268 -30.78 3.80 22.42
C PRO A 268 -29.79 2.64 22.56
N LEU A 269 -28.64 2.74 21.88
CA LEU A 269 -27.56 1.76 21.94
C LEU A 269 -26.30 2.37 22.57
N PRO A 270 -25.52 1.59 23.34
CA PRO A 270 -24.25 2.05 23.86
C PRO A 270 -23.26 2.30 22.70
N LEU A 271 -22.52 3.41 22.79
CA LEU A 271 -21.46 3.78 21.86
C LEU A 271 -20.09 3.52 22.49
N VAL A 272 -19.24 2.78 21.79
CA VAL A 272 -17.80 2.69 22.09
C VAL A 272 -17.03 3.54 21.10
N LEU A 273 -16.24 4.47 21.62
CA LEU A 273 -15.33 5.29 20.82
C LEU A 273 -13.93 4.65 20.82
N HIS A 274 -13.48 4.21 19.65
CA HIS A 274 -12.15 3.67 19.41
C HIS A 274 -11.29 4.73 18.71
N LEU A 275 -10.28 5.23 19.41
CA LEU A 275 -9.36 6.24 18.90
C LEU A 275 -7.97 5.64 18.75
N SER A 276 -7.27 6.01 17.68
CA SER A 276 -5.84 5.77 17.61
C SER A 276 -5.10 6.90 18.29
N SER A 277 -4.19 6.56 19.19
CA SER A 277 -3.32 7.54 19.86
C SER A 277 -1.92 7.62 19.24
N ALA A 278 -1.59 6.74 18.29
CA ALA A 278 -0.27 6.68 17.68
C ALA A 278 -0.17 7.67 16.51
N PRO A 279 0.78 8.63 16.53
CA PRO A 279 1.02 9.51 15.39
C PRO A 279 1.28 8.70 14.11
N GLY A 280 0.60 9.09 13.03
CA GLY A 280 0.74 8.52 11.70
C GLY A 280 0.06 7.17 11.49
N SER A 281 -0.53 6.56 12.52
CA SER A 281 -1.38 5.39 12.38
C SER A 281 -2.72 5.72 11.71
N GLN A 282 -3.42 4.69 11.24
CA GLN A 282 -4.77 4.80 10.65
C GLN A 282 -5.62 3.63 11.15
N LEU A 283 -6.81 3.92 11.67
CA LEU A 283 -7.82 2.91 12.01
C LEU A 283 -8.79 2.69 10.86
N VAL A 284 -9.17 3.74 10.13
CA VAL A 284 -10.19 3.69 9.09
C VAL A 284 -9.54 3.36 7.75
N THR A 285 -9.21 2.08 7.58
CA THR A 285 -8.61 1.51 6.37
C THR A 285 -9.53 0.49 5.71
N GLU A 286 -9.35 0.21 4.41
CA GLU A 286 -10.09 -0.84 3.72
C GLU A 286 -9.60 -2.27 4.04
N GLN A 287 -8.76 -2.43 5.06
CA GLN A 287 -8.27 -3.75 5.49
C GLN A 287 -9.40 -4.56 6.12
N TRP A 288 -9.55 -5.82 5.71
CA TRP A 288 -10.42 -6.76 6.38
C TRP A 288 -9.78 -7.20 7.69
N ALA A 289 -10.33 -6.72 8.80
CA ALA A 289 -9.86 -7.05 10.14
C ALA A 289 -11.04 -7.10 11.12
N PRO A 290 -11.68 -8.26 11.34
CA PRO A 290 -12.70 -8.41 12.37
C PRO A 290 -12.05 -8.37 13.76
N ARG A 291 -11.83 -7.16 14.29
CA ARG A 291 -11.26 -6.89 15.61
C ARG A 291 -12.36 -6.94 16.69
N TRP A 292 -12.02 -6.64 17.94
CA TRP A 292 -12.97 -6.62 19.06
C TRP A 292 -14.20 -5.72 18.80
N GLY A 293 -14.03 -4.61 18.08
CA GLY A 293 -15.12 -3.70 17.71
C GLY A 293 -16.16 -4.35 16.80
N TRP A 294 -15.72 -5.20 15.88
CA TRP A 294 -16.60 -6.00 15.02
C TRP A 294 -17.50 -6.90 15.86
N TYR A 295 -16.94 -7.59 16.86
CA TYR A 295 -17.72 -8.47 17.76
C TYR A 295 -18.74 -7.70 18.60
N LEU A 296 -18.37 -6.53 19.14
CA LEU A 296 -19.30 -5.72 19.93
C LEU A 296 -20.50 -5.25 19.10
N ALA A 297 -20.25 -4.81 17.87
CA ALA A 297 -21.33 -4.42 16.96
C ALA A 297 -22.16 -5.62 16.50
N ALA A 298 -21.53 -6.71 16.07
CA ALA A 298 -22.20 -7.89 15.53
C ALA A 298 -23.04 -8.65 16.56
N ALA A 299 -22.53 -8.82 17.79
CA ALA A 299 -23.08 -9.78 18.75
C ALA A 299 -23.59 -9.15 20.06
N ARG A 300 -23.25 -7.89 20.34
CA ARG A 300 -23.56 -7.23 21.62
C ARG A 300 -24.39 -5.96 21.49
N ASN A 301 -24.82 -5.60 20.27
CA ASN A 301 -25.63 -4.42 19.98
C ASN A 301 -24.98 -3.10 20.44
N PHE A 302 -23.66 -2.98 20.27
CA PHE A 302 -22.96 -1.70 20.46
C PHE A 302 -22.81 -0.99 19.12
N VAL A 303 -22.85 0.34 19.14
CA VAL A 303 -22.28 1.12 18.05
C VAL A 303 -20.80 1.30 18.35
N VAL A 304 -19.92 1.05 17.38
CA VAL A 304 -18.48 1.30 17.53
C VAL A 304 -18.07 2.39 16.54
N ALA A 305 -17.49 3.47 17.04
CA ALA A 305 -16.97 4.57 16.24
C ALA A 305 -15.44 4.54 16.22
N GLU A 306 -14.85 4.38 15.05
CA GLU A 306 -13.42 4.48 14.81
C GLU A 306 -13.12 5.84 14.16
N ILE A 307 -12.19 6.61 14.72
CA ILE A 307 -11.91 7.97 14.25
C ILE A 307 -10.42 8.16 13.97
N ASP A 308 -10.12 8.55 12.74
CA ASP A 308 -8.83 9.06 12.31
C ASP A 308 -8.86 10.59 12.33
N ALA A 309 -8.33 11.14 13.42
CA ALA A 309 -8.25 12.58 13.67
C ALA A 309 -6.89 13.16 13.26
N ARG A 310 -6.66 14.44 13.56
CA ARG A 310 -5.38 15.12 13.30
C ARG A 310 -4.20 14.29 13.83
N GLY A 311 -3.21 14.10 12.97
CA GLY A 311 -2.02 13.33 13.29
C GLY A 311 -2.09 11.88 12.82
N SER A 312 -3.24 11.38 12.33
CA SER A 312 -3.29 10.12 11.58
C SER A 312 -2.62 10.28 10.21
N GLY A 313 -2.11 9.18 9.64
CA GLY A 313 -1.56 9.17 8.28
C GLY A 313 -2.65 9.13 7.19
N GLY A 314 -2.27 9.23 5.91
CA GLY A 314 -3.14 8.90 4.77
C GLY A 314 -4.42 9.73 4.63
N GLN A 315 -4.44 10.92 5.22
CA GLN A 315 -5.58 11.83 5.15
C GLN A 315 -5.63 12.53 3.79
N VAL A 316 -6.28 11.89 2.82
CA VAL A 316 -6.69 12.52 1.54
C VAL A 316 -7.96 13.34 1.73
#